data_AF-A0AAJ5W2R7-F1
#
_entry.id   AF-A0AAJ5W2R7-F1
#
_cell.length_a   1.000
_cell.length_b   1.000
_cell.length_c   1.000
_cell.angle_alpha   90.00
_cell.angle_beta   90.00
_cell.angle_gamma   90.00
#
_symmetry.space_group_name_H-M   'P 1'
#
loop_
_entity.id
_entity.type
_entity.pdbx_description
1 polymer ?
#
loop_
_entity_poly.entity_id
_entity_poly.type
_entity_poly.pdbx_seq_one_letter_code
_entity_poly.pdbx_strand_id
1 'polypeptide(L)'
;MTTEGAGRSTAPAPSSRRVDVRDWVGGVRLSAFTGIMLGLVVLAAFVLVPSVGTYLDQRNQIAALERSVQVTKEEVVALEAERERWADPAYITSQARERLYYVRPGEVVYLVDDDLPDSAIPPEQAAVSDEVQETRNDWMSQLLRSVTGAGLAQTASSGD
;
A
#
# COMPACT_ATOMS: atom_id res chain seq x y z
N MET A 1 -52.38 -79.99 -27.35
CA MET A 1 -52.73 -79.00 -26.31
C MET A 1 -52.16 -79.55 -25.01
N THR A 2 -51.10 -79.02 -24.43
CA THR A 2 -50.99 -77.66 -23.89
C THR A 2 -49.53 -77.20 -23.86
N THR A 3 -49.36 -75.89 -24.00
CA THR A 3 -48.13 -75.11 -24.08
C THR A 3 -47.57 -74.75 -22.69
N GLU A 4 -46.24 -74.73 -22.59
CA GLU A 4 -45.37 -73.65 -22.08
C GLU A 4 -45.73 -72.87 -20.79
N GLY A 5 -44.74 -72.67 -19.93
CA GLY A 5 -44.84 -71.75 -18.80
C GLY A 5 -43.56 -71.64 -17.98
N ALA A 6 -42.54 -70.98 -18.55
CA ALA A 6 -41.31 -70.62 -17.87
C ALA A 6 -41.58 -69.74 -16.63
N GLY A 7 -41.13 -70.20 -15.46
CA GLY A 7 -41.17 -69.43 -14.21
C GLY A 7 -40.17 -68.27 -14.26
N ARG A 8 -40.69 -67.04 -14.34
CA ARG A 8 -39.90 -65.81 -14.20
C ARG A 8 -39.86 -65.43 -12.72
N SER A 9 -38.71 -65.62 -12.07
CA SER A 9 -38.46 -65.09 -10.74
C SER A 9 -38.44 -63.56 -10.80
N THR A 10 -39.38 -62.92 -10.13
CA THR A 10 -39.42 -61.46 -9.96
C THR A 10 -38.46 -61.07 -8.84
N ALA A 11 -37.46 -60.24 -9.14
CA ALA A 11 -36.58 -59.64 -8.14
C ALA A 11 -37.30 -58.50 -7.40
N PRO A 12 -37.08 -58.30 -6.08
CA PRO A 12 -37.67 -57.19 -5.35
C PRO A 12 -36.99 -55.86 -5.71
N ALA A 13 -37.79 -54.82 -5.92
CA ALA A 13 -37.31 -53.46 -6.16
C ALA A 13 -36.67 -52.84 -4.91
N PRO A 14 -35.64 -51.98 -5.04
CA PRO A 14 -35.05 -51.28 -3.89
C PRO A 14 -35.99 -50.18 -3.40
N SER A 15 -36.39 -50.25 -2.12
CA SER A 15 -37.14 -49.19 -1.47
C SER A 15 -36.20 -48.02 -1.13
N SER A 16 -36.34 -46.90 -1.84
CA SER A 16 -35.65 -45.66 -1.49
C SER A 16 -36.28 -45.08 -0.21
N ARG A 17 -35.56 -45.18 0.89
CA ARG A 17 -35.96 -44.61 2.18
C ARG A 17 -35.81 -43.09 2.12
N ARG A 18 -36.91 -42.39 1.78
CA ARG A 18 -36.96 -40.94 1.82
C ARG A 18 -37.01 -40.50 3.28
N VAL A 19 -36.00 -39.75 3.71
CA VAL A 19 -35.95 -39.15 5.04
C VAL A 19 -36.98 -38.03 5.07
N ASP A 20 -38.05 -38.22 5.85
CA ASP A 20 -39.09 -37.22 6.00
C ASP A 20 -38.64 -36.13 6.98
N VAL A 21 -38.32 -34.97 6.42
CA VAL A 21 -37.84 -33.79 7.16
C VAL A 21 -38.96 -33.22 8.03
N ARG A 22 -40.23 -33.45 7.68
CA ARG A 22 -41.38 -32.88 8.40
C ARG A 22 -41.70 -33.61 9.71
N ASP A 23 -41.42 -34.91 9.79
CA ASP A 23 -41.54 -35.68 11.04
C ASP A 23 -40.44 -35.31 12.05
N TRP A 24 -39.23 -34.94 11.58
CA TRP A 24 -38.17 -34.42 12.46
C TRP A 24 -38.54 -33.07 13.08
N VAL A 25 -39.32 -32.24 12.36
CA VAL A 25 -39.76 -30.92 12.84
C VAL A 25 -41.01 -31.02 13.74
N GLY A 26 -41.89 -32.01 13.51
CA GLY A 26 -43.10 -32.22 14.32
C GLY A 26 -42.85 -32.80 15.72
N GLY A 27 -41.68 -33.41 15.95
CA GLY A 27 -41.25 -34.01 17.22
C GLY A 27 -40.62 -33.03 18.22
N VAL A 28 -40.70 -31.71 18.00
CA VAL A 28 -40.18 -30.67 18.91
C VAL A 28 -41.16 -30.47 20.08
N ARG A 29 -41.49 -31.54 20.79
CA ARG A 29 -42.12 -31.47 22.11
C ARG A 29 -41.03 -31.31 23.15
N LEU A 30 -40.44 -30.12 23.24
CA LEU A 30 -39.57 -29.65 24.33
C LEU A 30 -38.74 -30.76 25.00
N SER A 31 -38.01 -31.55 24.21
CA SER A 31 -37.14 -32.59 24.75
C SER A 31 -35.90 -31.92 25.32
N ALA A 32 -35.45 -32.37 26.50
CA ALA A 32 -34.18 -31.94 27.09
C ALA A 32 -33.03 -32.04 26.08
N PHE A 33 -33.10 -32.99 25.15
CA PHE A 33 -32.17 -33.15 24.04
C PHE A 33 -32.09 -31.92 23.11
N THR A 34 -33.23 -31.33 22.73
CA THR A 34 -33.25 -30.12 21.89
C THR A 34 -32.66 -28.93 22.63
N GLY A 35 -32.91 -28.82 23.94
CA GLY A 35 -32.30 -27.80 24.80
C GLY A 35 -30.78 -27.96 24.88
N ILE A 36 -30.29 -29.20 25.07
CA ILE A 36 -28.85 -29.51 25.10
C ILE A 36 -28.20 -29.20 23.75
N MET A 37 -28.84 -29.54 22.63
CA MET A 37 -28.32 -29.28 21.29
C MET A 37 -28.22 -27.78 21.00
N LEU A 38 -29.26 -27.01 21.36
CA LEU A 38 -29.25 -25.55 21.20
C LEU A 38 -28.19 -24.91 22.10
N GLY A 39 -28.05 -25.39 23.35
CA GLY A 39 -27.00 -24.97 24.27
C GLY A 39 -25.59 -25.21 23.71
N LEU A 40 -25.35 -26.38 23.10
CA LEU A 40 -24.07 -26.70 22.45
C LEU A 40 -23.77 -25.78 21.27
N VAL A 41 -24.76 -25.46 20.43
CA VAL A 41 -24.60 -24.53 19.30
C VAL A 41 -24.23 -23.13 19.79
N VAL A 42 -24.93 -22.64 20.82
CA VAL A 42 -24.64 -21.33 21.42
C VAL A 42 -23.25 -21.30 22.03
N LEU A 43 -22.85 -22.35 22.75
CA LEU A 43 -21.52 -22.47 23.36
C LEU A 43 -20.42 -22.52 22.28
N ALA A 44 -20.62 -23.29 21.21
CA ALA A 44 -19.70 -23.35 20.09
C ALA A 44 -19.55 -21.98 19.40
N ALA A 45 -20.65 -21.26 19.18
CA ALA A 45 -20.63 -19.91 18.63
C ALA A 45 -19.88 -18.93 19.56
N PHE A 46 -20.12 -19.01 20.88
CA PHE A 46 -19.46 -18.15 21.86
C PHE A 46 -17.94 -18.38 21.92
N VAL A 47 -17.47 -19.60 21.69
CA VAL A 47 -16.03 -19.91 21.62
C VAL A 47 -15.40 -19.48 20.29
N LEU A 48 -16.13 -19.56 19.17
CA LEU A 48 -15.62 -19.20 17.84
C LEU A 48 -15.57 -17.69 17.58
N VAL A 49 -16.53 -16.91 18.09
CA VAL A 49 -16.59 -15.47 17.80
C VAL A 49 -15.32 -14.71 18.28
N PRO A 50 -14.79 -14.93 19.49
CA PRO A 50 -13.54 -14.29 19.92
C PRO A 50 -12.32 -14.69 19.09
N SER A 51 -12.29 -15.91 18.53
CA SER A 51 -11.13 -16.40 17.76
C SER A 51 -11.02 -15.79 16.36
N VAL A 52 -12.16 -15.45 15.75
CA VAL A 52 -12.16 -14.80 14.42
C VAL A 52 -11.62 -13.37 14.50
N GLY A 53 -12.00 -12.61 15.54
CA GLY A 53 -11.49 -11.24 15.73
C GLY A 53 -9.98 -11.19 15.99
N THR A 54 -9.48 -12.11 16.81
CA THR A 54 -8.05 -12.20 17.15
C THR A 54 -7.18 -12.67 15.99
N TYR A 55 -7.67 -13.56 15.13
CA TYR A 55 -6.94 -14.00 13.94
C TYR A 55 -6.72 -12.88 12.92
N LEU A 56 -7.73 -12.02 12.72
CA LEU A 56 -7.64 -10.86 11.82
C LEU A 56 -6.72 -9.77 12.38
N ASP A 57 -6.78 -9.55 13.70
CA ASP A 57 -5.91 -8.58 14.37
C ASP A 57 -4.43 -8.99 14.32
N GLN A 58 -4.14 -10.29 14.49
CA GLN A 58 -2.79 -10.84 14.34
C GLN A 58 -2.20 -10.61 12.94
N ARG A 59 -3.01 -10.74 11.88
CA ARG A 59 -2.56 -10.49 10.49
C ARG A 59 -2.20 -9.02 10.27
N ASN A 60 -2.98 -8.10 10.82
CA ASN A 60 -2.70 -6.66 10.73
C ASN A 60 -1.44 -6.28 11.52
N GLN A 61 -1.25 -6.86 12.70
CA GLN A 61 -0.04 -6.64 13.51
C GLN A 61 1.21 -7.14 12.79
N ILE A 62 1.18 -8.32 12.15
CA ILE A 62 2.31 -8.86 11.38
C ILE A 62 2.65 -7.93 10.20
N ALA A 63 1.64 -7.53 9.41
CA ALA A 63 1.86 -6.65 8.25
C ALA A 63 2.33 -5.24 8.65
N ALA A 64 1.99 -4.78 9.85
CA ALA A 64 2.51 -3.52 10.40
C ALA A 64 3.95 -3.67 10.90
N LEU A 65 4.28 -4.77 11.59
CA LEU A 65 5.63 -5.06 12.08
C LEU A 65 6.64 -5.26 10.95
N GLU A 66 6.25 -5.97 9.90
CA GLU A 66 7.10 -6.18 8.72
C GLU A 66 7.44 -4.84 8.04
N ARG A 67 6.44 -3.95 7.91
CA ARG A 67 6.66 -2.59 7.40
C ARG A 67 7.58 -1.77 8.29
N SER A 68 7.43 -1.82 9.62
CA SER A 68 8.33 -1.09 10.52
C SER A 68 9.77 -1.60 10.44
N VAL A 69 9.97 -2.92 10.34
CA VAL A 69 11.30 -3.51 10.20
C VAL A 69 11.97 -3.08 8.89
N GLN A 70 11.22 -2.99 7.80
CA GLN A 70 11.76 -2.56 6.52
C GLN A 70 12.20 -1.09 6.54
N VAL A 71 11.37 -0.19 7.09
CA VAL A 71 11.69 1.23 7.23
C VAL A 71 12.94 1.43 8.09
N THR A 72 13.04 0.74 9.24
CA THR A 72 14.21 0.86 10.11
C THR A 72 15.49 0.35 9.44
N LYS A 73 15.42 -0.70 8.62
CA LYS A 73 16.59 -1.20 7.88
C LYS A 73 17.07 -0.20 6.83
N GLU A 74 16.15 0.42 6.10
CA GLU A 74 16.49 1.45 5.09
C GLU A 74 17.13 2.68 5.74
N GLU A 75 16.61 3.10 6.90
CA GLU A 75 17.18 4.20 7.68
C GLU A 75 18.59 3.87 8.20
N VAL A 76 18.82 2.65 8.71
CA VAL A 76 20.16 2.20 9.14
C VAL A 76 21.14 2.23 7.96
N VAL A 77 20.77 1.71 6.80
CA VAL A 77 21.63 1.71 5.61
C VAL A 77 21.95 3.15 5.16
N ALA A 78 20.97 4.05 5.20
CA ALA A 78 21.18 5.46 4.86
C ALA A 78 22.15 6.14 5.84
N LEU A 79 21.98 5.89 7.15
CA LEU A 79 22.85 6.43 8.20
C LEU A 79 24.27 5.85 8.15
N GLU A 80 24.42 4.57 7.82
CA GLU A 80 25.73 3.94 7.61
C GLU A 80 26.45 4.54 6.40
N ALA A 81 25.75 4.71 5.28
CA ALA A 81 26.28 5.36 4.08
C ALA A 81 26.61 6.85 4.31
N GLU A 82 25.85 7.53 5.15
CA GLU A 82 26.19 8.87 5.60
C GLU A 82 27.46 8.84 6.46
N ARG A 83 27.52 8.03 7.52
CA ARG A 83 28.70 7.89 8.37
C ARG A 83 29.98 7.61 7.58
N GLU A 84 29.92 6.75 6.57
CA GLU A 84 31.07 6.43 5.72
C GLU A 84 31.52 7.64 4.90
N ARG A 85 30.59 8.46 4.39
CA ARG A 85 30.91 9.75 3.74
C ARG A 85 31.54 10.75 4.71
N TRP A 86 31.06 10.83 5.94
CA TRP A 86 31.66 11.68 6.98
C TRP A 86 33.01 11.14 7.48
N ALA A 87 33.38 9.89 7.20
CA ALA A 87 34.67 9.32 7.59
C ALA A 87 35.82 9.76 6.66
N ASP A 88 35.53 10.33 5.50
CA ASP A 88 36.55 10.84 4.59
C ASP A 88 37.05 12.23 5.06
N PRO A 89 38.33 12.37 5.45
CA PRO A 89 38.90 13.64 5.87
C PRO A 89 38.87 14.72 4.76
N ALA A 90 38.84 14.34 3.47
CA ALA A 90 38.70 15.28 2.37
C ALA A 90 37.30 15.93 2.35
N TYR A 91 36.25 15.16 2.68
CA TYR A 91 34.87 15.64 2.75
C TYR A 91 34.68 16.63 3.90
N ILE A 92 35.17 16.30 5.10
CA ILE A 92 35.13 17.21 6.27
C ILE A 92 35.84 18.53 5.97
N THR A 93 37.01 18.47 5.33
CA THR A 93 37.81 19.67 5.02
C THR A 93 37.08 20.59 4.02
N SER A 94 36.36 20.02 3.05
CA SER A 94 35.55 20.80 2.10
C SER A 94 34.36 21.50 2.77
N GLN A 95 33.60 20.79 3.61
CA GLN A 95 32.46 21.33 4.33
C GLN A 95 32.87 22.39 5.38
N ALA A 96 33.98 22.18 6.07
CA ALA A 96 34.52 23.16 7.02
C ALA A 96 35.00 24.44 6.32
N ARG A 97 35.53 24.35 5.09
CA ARG A 97 35.92 25.53 4.31
C ARG A 97 34.72 26.36 3.89
N GLU A 98 33.66 25.73 3.39
CA GLU A 98 32.45 26.42 2.96
C GLU A 98 31.71 27.12 4.10
N ARG A 99 31.64 26.50 5.29
CA ARG A 99 30.86 27.03 6.41
C ARG A 99 31.66 27.84 7.43
N LEU A 100 32.92 27.46 7.67
CA LEU A 100 33.71 27.99 8.79
C LEU A 100 34.98 28.71 8.33
N TYR A 101 35.18 28.90 7.02
CA TYR A 101 36.38 29.52 6.45
C TYR A 101 37.68 28.87 6.94
N TYR A 102 37.65 27.55 7.19
CA TYR A 102 38.84 26.81 7.62
C TYR A 102 39.90 26.77 6.52
N VAL A 103 41.14 27.11 6.87
CA VAL A 103 42.30 27.13 5.97
C VAL A 103 43.31 26.05 6.35
N ARG A 104 44.02 25.53 5.34
CA ARG A 104 45.15 24.62 5.60
C ARG A 104 46.34 25.44 6.12
N PRO A 105 47.14 24.89 7.05
CA PRO A 105 48.36 25.58 7.50
C PRO A 105 49.27 25.87 6.28
N GLY A 106 49.48 27.16 5.99
CA GLY A 106 50.26 27.65 4.83
C GLY A 106 49.44 28.31 3.70
N GLU A 107 48.11 28.38 3.79
CA GLU A 107 47.23 29.02 2.80
C GLU A 107 47.00 30.51 3.15
N VAL A 108 47.23 31.43 2.21
CA VAL A 108 47.08 32.89 2.41
C VAL A 108 45.70 33.33 1.92
N VAL A 109 44.87 33.86 2.83
CA VAL A 109 43.53 34.37 2.49
C VAL A 109 43.64 35.83 2.02
N TYR A 110 43.17 36.11 0.81
CA TYR A 110 42.97 37.48 0.33
C TYR A 110 41.52 37.89 0.66
N LEU A 111 41.33 38.82 1.59
CA LEU A 111 40.06 39.54 1.71
C LEU A 111 40.14 40.71 0.73
N VAL A 112 39.20 40.77 -0.21
CA VAL A 112 38.94 41.96 -1.01
C VAL A 112 38.05 42.85 -0.16
N ASP A 113 38.60 43.97 0.31
CA ASP A 113 37.83 45.04 0.91
C ASP A 113 37.28 45.86 -0.25
N ASP A 114 35.97 45.74 -0.52
CA ASP A 114 35.27 46.51 -1.55
C ASP A 114 35.04 47.94 -1.05
N ASP A 115 36.13 48.67 -0.81
CA ASP A 115 36.15 50.12 -0.56
C ASP A 115 36.07 50.90 -1.90
N LEU A 116 35.33 50.36 -2.86
CA LEU A 116 35.12 51.01 -4.15
C LEU A 116 34.16 52.18 -3.93
N PRO A 117 34.52 53.42 -4.32
CA PRO A 117 33.60 54.55 -4.21
C PRO A 117 32.33 54.24 -5.01
N ASP A 118 31.15 54.63 -4.49
CA ASP A 118 29.84 54.38 -5.11
C ASP A 118 29.78 54.74 -6.62
N SER A 119 30.65 55.66 -7.07
CA SER A 119 30.81 56.05 -8.48
C SER A 119 31.42 55.00 -9.40
N ALA A 120 32.03 53.95 -8.85
CA ALA A 120 32.68 52.87 -9.58
C ALA A 120 31.84 51.58 -9.63
N ILE A 121 30.71 51.53 -8.93
CA ILE A 121 29.75 50.42 -8.97
C ILE A 121 28.82 50.61 -10.18
N PRO A 122 28.84 49.71 -11.18
CA PRO A 122 27.87 49.77 -12.28
C PRO A 122 26.45 49.65 -11.70
N PRO A 123 25.49 50.48 -12.14
CA PRO A 123 24.13 50.39 -11.62
C PRO A 123 23.58 48.98 -11.86
N GLU A 124 23.26 48.27 -10.78
CA GLU A 124 22.51 47.02 -10.86
C GLU A 124 21.19 47.33 -11.56
N GLN A 125 21.00 46.66 -12.71
CA GLN A 125 19.75 46.37 -13.41
C GLN A 125 18.56 47.27 -13.02
N ALA A 126 18.16 48.13 -13.98
CA ALA A 126 17.03 49.05 -13.86
C ALA A 126 15.81 48.42 -13.16
N ALA A 127 15.20 49.19 -12.26
CA ALA A 127 14.06 48.78 -11.45
C ALA A 127 13.03 47.99 -12.27
N VAL A 128 12.77 46.76 -11.82
CA VAL A 128 11.71 45.90 -12.35
C VAL A 128 10.40 46.68 -12.28
N SER A 129 9.76 46.88 -13.43
CA SER A 129 8.49 47.61 -13.51
C SER A 129 7.38 46.83 -12.80
N ASP A 130 6.52 47.51 -12.05
CA ASP A 130 5.34 46.94 -11.35
C ASP A 130 4.26 46.40 -12.31
N GLU A 131 4.48 46.45 -13.62
CA GLU A 131 3.58 45.93 -14.62
C GLU A 131 3.73 44.40 -14.72
N VAL A 132 2.82 43.69 -14.06
CA VAL A 132 2.72 42.23 -14.14
C VAL A 132 2.31 41.84 -15.56
N GLN A 133 3.25 41.33 -16.34
CA GLN A 133 2.94 40.64 -17.58
C GLN A 133 2.35 39.27 -17.24
N GLU A 134 1.02 39.14 -17.34
CA GLU A 134 0.38 37.83 -17.32
C GLU A 134 0.92 37.01 -18.50
N THR A 135 1.81 36.08 -18.16
CA THR A 135 2.33 35.11 -19.10
C THR A 135 1.14 34.26 -19.58
N ARG A 136 0.82 34.36 -20.87
CA ARG A 136 -0.36 33.75 -21.52
C ARG A 136 -0.28 32.21 -21.62
N ASN A 137 0.52 31.59 -20.76
CA ASN A 137 0.93 30.19 -20.81
C ASN A 137 0.36 29.51 -19.56
N ASP A 138 -0.93 29.18 -19.60
CA ASP A 138 -1.54 28.32 -18.58
C ASP A 138 -1.02 26.88 -18.77
N TRP A 139 0.13 26.61 -18.15
CA TRP A 139 0.80 25.32 -18.16
C TRP A 139 -0.10 24.20 -17.61
N MET A 140 -1.01 24.53 -16.68
CA MET A 140 -1.93 23.57 -16.08
C MET A 140 -2.96 23.12 -17.11
N SER A 141 -3.53 24.07 -17.86
CA SER A 141 -4.41 23.77 -19.00
C SER A 141 -3.70 22.99 -20.10
N GLN A 142 -2.43 23.28 -20.37
CA GLN A 142 -1.63 22.54 -21.37
C GLN A 142 -1.38 21.09 -20.94
N LEU A 143 -1.06 20.87 -19.66
CA LEU A 143 -0.83 19.54 -19.11
C LEU A 143 -2.10 18.68 -19.12
N LEU A 144 -3.23 19.25 -18.69
CA LEU A 144 -4.53 18.57 -18.71
C LEU A 144 -4.92 18.13 -20.13
N ARG A 145 -4.73 19.01 -21.12
CA ARG A 145 -5.02 18.70 -22.53
C ARG A 145 -4.18 17.54 -23.06
N SER A 146 -2.91 17.47 -22.65
CA SER A 146 -1.99 16.40 -23.05
C SER A 146 -2.47 15.04 -22.52
N VAL A 147 -2.85 14.98 -21.23
CA VAL A 147 -3.35 13.74 -20.61
C VAL A 147 -4.66 13.28 -21.26
N THR A 148 -5.61 14.19 -21.48
CA THR A 148 -6.88 13.85 -22.13
C THR A 148 -6.66 13.43 -23.59
N GLY A 149 -5.77 14.11 -24.32
CA GLY A 149 -5.44 13.76 -25.70
C GLY A 149 -4.82 12.36 -25.81
N ALA A 150 -3.89 12.03 -24.91
CA ALA A 150 -3.25 10.71 -24.86
C ALA A 150 -4.25 9.59 -24.53
N GLY A 151 -5.20 9.84 -23.61
CA GLY A 151 -6.24 8.87 -23.25
C GLY A 151 -7.22 8.57 -24.39
N LEU A 152 -7.52 9.56 -25.24
CA LEU A 152 -8.42 9.39 -26.38
C LEU A 152 -7.74 8.76 -27.62
N ALA A 153 -6.44 9.04 -27.83
CA ALA A 153 -5.67 8.53 -28.96
C ALA A 153 -5.55 6.98 -28.97
N GLN A 154 -5.65 6.33 -27.80
CA GLN A 154 -5.53 4.87 -27.69
C GLN A 154 -6.74 4.10 -28.29
N THR A 155 -7.84 4.79 -28.65
CA THR A 155 -9.08 4.13 -29.13
C THR A 155 -9.21 4.01 -30.65
N ALA A 156 -8.25 4.50 -31.44
CA ALA A 156 -8.32 4.50 -32.91
C ALA A 156 -7.40 3.50 -33.62
N SER A 157 -6.72 2.59 -32.90
CA SER A 157 -5.87 1.56 -33.50
C SER A 157 -6.16 0.15 -32.96
N SER A 158 -7.32 -0.38 -33.32
CA SER A 158 -7.53 -1.84 -33.35
C SER A 158 -8.57 -2.16 -34.43
N GLY A 159 -8.10 -2.31 -35.66
CA GLY A 159 -8.94 -2.65 -36.80
C GLY A 159 -8.14 -2.80 -38.10
N ASP A 160 -7.30 -3.84 -38.16
CA ASP A 160 -7.17 -4.73 -39.34
C ASP A 160 -6.58 -6.07 -38.85
#